data_AF-A0A6N6M799-F1
#
_entry.id   AF-A0A6N6M799-F1
#
_cell.length_a   1.000
_cell.length_b   1.000
_cell.length_c   1.000
_cell.angle_alpha   90.00
_cell.angle_beta   90.00
_cell.angle_gamma   90.00
#
_symmetry.space_group_name_H-M   'P 1'
#
loop_
_entity.id
_entity.type
_entity.pdbx_description
1 polymer ?
#
loop_
_entity_poly.entity_id
_entity_poly.type
_entity_poly.pdbx_seq_one_letter_code
_entity_poly.pdbx_strand_id
1 'polypeptide(L)'
;MNNIMTTLVVFFMTVSVLIPQMVNAQSPEKMSYQAVIRDGSDDLVTSTVVGMQISILQGSPNGTAVYEETQTPTTNTNGLVSLEIGTGTVVSGDFSTIDWANGPFFIKTETDPNGGTNYSITGTSQLLSVPYALHSTTADSLTGAVTYSEADPVFDTSLASSITGADTANWNSPHIDSTDISQMGYVAGLKTYEVGDFAQGGIVFWVDETGQHGLVCTIEDVTSSTIRWYAGSYGITRAVGDGVYGGEDNTNLIINAQMVLGDDGNDYAASVCSDLVVTHGGVDYGDWYLPTVEELLMIGQNRVIVNDSSIANGGTALVTSPYWSSNEVNANDAKYVLITPGGTSTSNTNKTAPFNVRAVREF
;
A
#
# COMPACT_ATOMS: atom_id res chain seq x y z
N MET A 1 -13.75 -37.14 58.01
CA MET A 1 -12.68 -36.25 58.54
C MET A 1 -11.43 -36.25 57.68
N ASN A 2 -10.96 -37.40 57.16
CA ASN A 2 -9.67 -37.47 56.42
C ASN A 2 -9.61 -36.58 55.16
N ASN A 3 -10.67 -36.52 54.35
CA ASN A 3 -10.61 -35.76 53.09
C ASN A 3 -10.52 -34.24 53.29
N ILE A 4 -11.13 -33.70 54.36
CA ILE A 4 -11.07 -32.26 54.66
C ILE A 4 -9.66 -31.87 55.11
N MET A 5 -9.00 -32.74 55.88
CA MET A 5 -7.65 -32.50 56.38
C MET A 5 -6.61 -32.55 55.25
N THR A 6 -6.77 -33.46 54.27
CA THR A 6 -5.90 -33.52 53.09
C THR A 6 -6.05 -32.27 52.21
N THR A 7 -7.28 -31.80 51.98
CA THR A 7 -7.51 -30.59 51.17
C THR A 7 -6.95 -29.34 51.84
N LEU A 8 -7.06 -29.22 53.17
CA LEU A 8 -6.50 -28.08 53.91
C LEU A 8 -4.96 -28.06 53.85
N VAL A 9 -4.33 -29.23 53.98
CA VAL A 9 -2.86 -29.36 53.90
C VAL A 9 -2.37 -29.01 52.48
N VAL A 10 -3.06 -29.48 51.44
CA VAL A 10 -2.72 -29.14 50.05
C VAL A 10 -2.90 -27.65 49.79
N PHE A 11 -3.95 -27.02 50.32
CA PHE A 11 -4.20 -25.59 50.19
C PHE A 11 -3.14 -24.73 50.90
N PHE A 12 -2.73 -25.08 52.12
CA PHE A 12 -1.65 -24.35 52.81
C PHE A 12 -0.28 -24.55 52.13
N MET A 13 -0.03 -25.73 51.56
CA MET A 13 1.21 -26.00 50.83
C MET A 13 1.27 -25.24 49.50
N THR A 14 0.16 -25.08 48.78
CA THR A 14 0.10 -24.28 47.54
C THR A 14 0.16 -22.78 47.79
N VAL A 15 -0.47 -22.27 48.86
CA VAL A 15 -0.41 -20.83 49.20
C VAL A 15 1.01 -20.41 49.62
N SER A 16 1.77 -21.29 50.27
CA SER A 16 3.15 -21.01 50.69
C SER A 16 4.14 -20.87 49.52
N VAL A 17 3.86 -21.52 48.38
CA VAL A 17 4.70 -21.47 47.16
C VAL A 17 4.43 -20.22 46.32
N LEU A 18 3.34 -19.49 46.59
CA LEU A 18 2.88 -18.34 45.80
C LEU A 18 3.20 -16.97 46.43
N ILE A 19 3.97 -16.92 47.52
CA ILE A 19 4.44 -15.65 48.09
C ILE A 19 5.79 -15.30 47.48
N PRO A 20 5.91 -14.26 46.64
CA PRO A 20 7.20 -13.79 46.16
C PRO A 20 8.03 -13.30 47.35
N GLN A 21 9.11 -14.03 47.65
CA GLN A 21 10.12 -13.59 48.60
C GLN A 21 10.94 -12.48 47.93
N MET A 22 10.93 -11.27 48.51
CA MET A 22 11.78 -10.17 48.04
C MET A 22 13.23 -10.52 48.34
N VAL A 23 13.99 -10.90 47.31
CA VAL A 23 15.43 -11.10 47.43
C VAL A 23 16.10 -9.74 47.28
N ASN A 24 16.62 -9.19 48.38
CA ASN A 24 17.47 -8.01 48.33
C ASN A 24 18.85 -8.44 47.80
N ALA A 25 19.13 -8.18 46.53
CA ALA A 25 20.48 -8.31 45.99
C ALA A 25 21.28 -7.05 46.38
N GLN A 26 21.95 -7.08 47.53
CA GLN A 26 22.90 -6.04 47.90
C GLN A 26 24.24 -6.33 47.20
N SER A 27 24.87 -5.29 46.65
CA SER A 27 26.24 -5.40 46.15
C SER A 27 27.15 -5.86 47.30
N PRO A 28 28.09 -6.80 47.08
CA PRO A 28 29.01 -7.22 48.13
C PRO A 28 29.76 -6.03 48.71
N GLU A 29 29.75 -5.88 50.04
CA GLU A 29 30.42 -4.81 50.79
C GLU A 29 31.92 -5.11 50.97
N LYS A 30 32.60 -5.49 49.89
CA LYS A 30 34.02 -5.83 49.88
C LYS A 30 34.63 -5.69 48.50
N MET A 31 35.95 -5.53 48.43
CA MET A 31 36.68 -5.45 47.17
C MET A 31 37.97 -6.29 47.17
N SER A 32 38.28 -6.93 46.06
CA SER A 32 39.53 -7.70 45.93
C SER A 32 40.74 -6.77 45.80
N TYR A 33 41.83 -7.12 46.48
CA TYR A 33 43.11 -6.41 46.41
C TYR A 33 44.27 -7.41 46.32
N GLN A 34 45.25 -7.08 45.49
CA GLN A 34 46.48 -7.86 45.33
C GLN A 34 47.69 -6.94 45.32
N ALA A 35 48.76 -7.36 45.99
CA ALA A 35 50.01 -6.63 46.03
C ALA A 35 51.20 -7.58 46.12
N VAL A 36 52.33 -7.18 45.55
CA VAL A 36 53.61 -7.88 45.71
C VAL A 36 54.41 -7.17 46.80
N ILE A 37 54.84 -7.91 47.82
CA ILE A 37 55.54 -7.37 48.98
C ILE A 37 57.04 -7.53 48.80
N ARG A 38 57.77 -6.43 48.93
CA ARG A 38 59.24 -6.35 48.88
C ARG A 38 59.76 -5.66 50.14
N ASP A 39 60.89 -6.13 50.66
CA ASP A 39 61.51 -5.53 51.84
C ASP A 39 62.38 -4.30 51.51
N GLY A 40 63.08 -3.75 52.51
CA GLY A 40 63.93 -2.57 52.35
C GLY A 40 65.16 -2.76 51.45
N SER A 41 65.48 -4.00 51.06
CA SER A 41 66.54 -4.35 50.10
C SER A 41 65.99 -4.64 48.70
N ASP A 42 64.69 -4.45 48.48
CA ASP A 42 63.93 -4.78 47.26
C ASP A 42 63.75 -6.30 47.00
N ASP A 43 64.11 -7.14 47.99
CA ASP A 43 63.93 -8.59 47.95
C ASP A 43 62.47 -8.97 48.22
N LEU A 44 61.99 -10.04 47.56
CA LEU A 44 60.61 -10.52 47.74
C LEU A 44 60.42 -11.12 49.14
N VAL A 45 59.37 -10.68 49.84
CA VAL A 45 58.94 -11.33 51.09
C VAL A 45 58.08 -12.53 50.73
N THR A 46 58.67 -13.72 50.62
CA THR A 46 57.98 -14.92 50.12
C THR A 46 57.52 -15.87 51.23
N SER A 47 56.38 -16.55 51.03
CA SER A 47 55.90 -17.65 51.88
C SER A 47 55.84 -17.34 53.38
N THR A 48 55.56 -16.08 53.73
CA THR A 48 55.59 -15.59 55.12
C THR A 48 54.31 -14.83 55.45
N VAL A 49 53.87 -14.92 56.69
CA VAL A 49 52.74 -14.12 57.20
C VAL A 49 53.19 -12.67 57.37
N VAL A 50 52.47 -11.74 56.76
CA VAL A 50 52.73 -10.30 56.85
C VAL A 50 51.57 -9.62 57.57
N GLY A 51 51.84 -8.57 58.34
CA GLY A 51 50.82 -7.75 58.98
C GLY A 51 50.49 -6.60 58.06
N MET A 52 49.21 -6.36 57.76
CA MET A 52 48.80 -5.27 56.87
C MET A 52 47.72 -4.42 57.54
N GLN A 53 47.87 -3.11 57.48
CA GLN A 53 46.81 -2.14 57.68
C GLN A 53 46.41 -1.53 56.34
N ILE A 54 45.11 -1.46 56.10
CA ILE A 54 44.52 -0.92 54.89
C ILE A 54 43.61 0.24 55.29
N SER A 55 43.84 1.42 54.71
CA SER A 55 43.00 2.61 54.90
C SER A 55 42.42 3.07 53.57
N ILE A 56 41.13 3.42 53.57
CA ILE A 56 40.48 4.14 52.47
C ILE A 56 40.52 5.63 52.78
N LEU A 57 41.24 6.40 51.99
CA LEU A 57 41.39 7.85 52.14
C LEU A 57 40.49 8.58 51.15
N GLN A 58 39.82 9.65 51.59
CA GLN A 58 38.96 10.48 50.74
C GLN A 58 39.65 11.77 50.29
N GLY A 59 39.43 12.16 49.04
CA GLY A 59 39.82 13.46 48.47
C GLY A 59 41.26 13.56 47.98
N SER A 60 42.24 12.98 48.68
CA SER A 60 43.65 12.99 48.26
C SER A 60 44.46 11.80 48.82
N PRO A 61 45.68 11.53 48.32
CA PRO A 61 46.56 10.47 48.85
C PRO A 61 46.96 10.64 50.33
N ASN A 62 46.79 11.83 50.90
CA ASN A 62 47.01 12.13 52.31
C ASN A 62 45.72 12.62 53.00
N GLY A 63 44.57 12.30 52.42
CA GLY A 63 43.26 12.71 52.92
C GLY A 63 42.86 11.98 54.21
N THR A 64 41.69 12.32 54.72
CA THR A 64 41.11 11.67 55.91
C THR A 64 40.80 10.21 55.60
N ALA A 65 41.20 9.30 56.50
CA ALA A 65 40.79 7.90 56.43
C ALA A 65 39.30 7.79 56.81
N VAL A 66 38.47 7.34 55.86
CA VAL A 66 37.04 7.09 56.08
C VAL A 66 36.76 5.65 56.53
N TYR A 67 37.73 4.75 56.32
CA TYR A 67 37.69 3.37 56.76
C TYR A 67 39.09 2.82 56.94
N GLU A 68 39.30 2.01 57.98
CA GLU A 68 40.56 1.32 58.27
C GLU A 68 40.34 -0.10 58.80
N GLU A 69 41.11 -1.05 58.30
CA GLU A 69 41.12 -2.44 58.77
C GLU A 69 42.54 -3.01 58.86
N THR A 70 42.71 -4.08 59.64
CA THR A 70 43.94 -4.88 59.65
C THR A 70 43.69 -6.31 59.17
N GLN A 71 44.68 -6.87 58.50
CA GLN A 71 44.70 -8.24 57.99
C GLN A 71 46.09 -8.88 58.14
N THR A 72 46.16 -10.21 58.21
CA THR A 72 47.42 -10.97 58.33
C THR A 72 47.59 -12.00 57.20
N PRO A 73 47.63 -11.58 55.92
CA PRO A 73 47.77 -12.51 54.80
C PRO A 73 49.14 -13.20 54.77
N THR A 74 49.22 -14.34 54.10
CA THR A 74 50.49 -15.04 53.82
C THR A 74 50.89 -14.76 52.36
N THR A 75 52.12 -14.31 52.13
CA THR A 75 52.65 -14.13 50.78
C THR A 75 52.90 -15.49 50.09
N ASN A 76 52.77 -15.55 48.77
CA ASN A 76 53.15 -16.75 48.01
C ASN A 76 54.65 -16.73 47.61
N THR A 77 55.08 -17.70 46.79
CA THR A 77 56.47 -17.81 46.31
C THR A 77 56.93 -16.63 45.45
N ASN A 78 56.00 -15.82 44.93
CA ASN A 78 56.27 -14.61 44.16
C ASN A 78 56.12 -13.34 45.01
N GLY A 79 55.99 -13.47 46.34
CA GLY A 79 55.76 -12.35 47.25
C GLY A 79 54.37 -11.73 47.15
N LEU A 80 53.43 -12.37 46.45
CA LEU A 80 52.07 -11.85 46.23
C LEU A 80 51.17 -12.15 47.43
N VAL A 81 50.45 -11.14 47.89
CA VAL A 81 49.26 -11.27 48.76
C VAL A 81 47.98 -11.08 47.94
N SER A 82 46.93 -11.78 48.33
CA SER A 82 45.57 -11.62 47.79
C SER A 82 44.59 -11.56 48.96
N LEU A 83 43.82 -10.49 49.05
CA LEU A 83 42.89 -10.23 50.14
C LEU A 83 41.61 -9.56 49.65
N GLU A 84 40.59 -9.55 50.51
CA GLU A 84 39.33 -8.83 50.28
C GLU A 84 39.22 -7.69 51.29
N ILE A 85 39.35 -6.44 50.84
CA ILE A 85 39.17 -5.26 51.68
C ILE A 85 37.70 -5.15 52.08
N GLY A 86 37.42 -4.88 53.36
CA GLY A 86 36.07 -4.87 53.94
C GLY A 86 35.76 -6.13 54.76
N THR A 87 36.69 -7.10 54.82
CA THR A 87 36.55 -8.36 55.57
C THR A 87 37.55 -8.49 56.72
N GLY A 88 38.47 -7.52 56.87
CA GLY A 88 39.49 -7.51 57.90
C GLY A 88 38.96 -7.17 59.28
N THR A 89 39.86 -7.09 60.25
CA THR A 89 39.51 -6.58 61.59
C THR A 89 39.43 -5.05 61.52
N VAL A 90 38.23 -4.51 61.60
CA VAL A 90 37.98 -3.06 61.53
C VAL A 90 38.71 -2.33 62.67
N VAL A 91 39.48 -1.31 62.32
CA VAL A 91 40.13 -0.38 63.25
C VAL A 91 39.26 0.86 63.44
N SER A 92 38.73 1.43 62.34
CA SER A 92 37.83 2.58 62.36
C SER A 92 36.97 2.68 61.09
N GLY A 93 35.84 3.39 61.18
CA GLY A 93 34.88 3.56 60.08
C GLY A 93 33.95 2.35 59.86
N ASP A 94 33.11 2.45 58.83
CA ASP A 94 32.21 1.38 58.38
C ASP A 94 32.17 1.36 56.85
N PHE A 95 32.63 0.26 56.26
CA PHE A 95 32.77 0.09 54.81
C PHE A 95 31.43 0.25 54.07
N SER A 96 30.32 -0.19 54.69
CA SER A 96 28.97 -0.13 54.09
C SER A 96 28.44 1.30 53.95
N THR A 97 28.96 2.23 54.76
CA THR A 97 28.49 3.62 54.82
C THR A 97 29.32 4.59 53.98
N ILE A 98 30.37 4.10 53.30
CA ILE A 98 31.22 4.94 52.45
C ILE A 98 30.40 5.44 51.26
N ASP A 99 30.23 6.75 51.15
CA ASP A 99 29.60 7.39 50.01
C ASP A 99 30.58 7.47 48.83
N TRP A 100 30.62 6.40 48.04
CA TRP A 100 31.50 6.27 46.89
C TRP A 100 31.25 7.30 45.77
N ALA A 101 30.11 8.04 45.79
CA ALA A 101 29.83 9.10 44.84
C ALA A 101 30.66 10.37 45.11
N ASN A 102 31.06 10.59 46.36
CA ASN A 102 31.85 11.75 46.80
C ASN A 102 33.38 11.50 46.70
N GLY A 103 33.81 10.83 45.63
CA GLY A 103 35.21 10.58 45.33
C GLY A 103 36.00 11.86 44.99
N PRO A 104 37.33 11.76 44.79
CA PRO A 104 38.11 10.53 44.62
C PRO A 104 38.47 9.82 45.93
N PHE A 105 38.75 8.52 45.85
CA PHE A 105 39.22 7.70 46.97
C PHE A 105 40.59 7.07 46.67
N PHE A 106 41.33 6.75 47.72
CA PHE A 106 42.67 6.14 47.64
C PHE A 106 42.77 4.98 48.62
N ILE A 107 43.43 3.88 48.21
CA ILE A 107 43.85 2.82 49.14
C ILE A 107 45.26 3.16 49.61
N LYS A 108 45.42 3.29 50.92
CA LYS A 108 46.72 3.28 51.60
C LYS A 108 46.93 1.90 52.21
N THR A 109 48.11 1.32 51.99
CA THR A 109 48.53 0.07 52.61
C THR A 109 49.79 0.30 53.41
N GLU A 110 49.84 -0.30 54.59
CA GLU A 110 50.94 -0.27 55.54
C GLU A 110 51.26 -1.71 55.93
N THR A 111 52.48 -2.18 55.68
CA THR A 111 52.85 -3.60 55.81
C THR A 111 54.06 -3.80 56.73
N ASP A 112 53.94 -4.75 57.64
CA ASP A 112 55.01 -5.30 58.48
C ASP A 112 55.40 -6.67 57.91
N PRO A 113 56.59 -6.81 57.31
CA PRO A 113 57.08 -8.07 56.74
C PRO A 113 57.15 -9.22 57.75
N ASN A 114 57.19 -8.93 59.05
CA ASN A 114 57.33 -9.94 60.11
C ASN A 114 55.99 -10.37 60.72
N GLY A 115 54.86 -9.89 60.18
CA GLY A 115 53.53 -10.29 60.68
C GLY A 115 53.01 -9.48 61.86
N GLY A 116 53.73 -8.44 62.30
CA GLY A 116 53.35 -7.59 63.43
C GLY A 116 52.61 -6.30 63.01
N THR A 117 52.70 -5.28 63.87
CA THR A 117 52.10 -3.95 63.65
C THR A 117 53.15 -2.86 63.44
N ASN A 118 54.42 -3.23 63.25
CA ASN A 118 55.50 -2.28 63.01
C ASN A 118 55.64 -2.06 61.50
N TYR A 119 54.67 -1.36 60.93
CA TYR A 119 54.58 -1.18 59.48
C TYR A 119 55.79 -0.38 58.94
N SER A 120 56.57 -1.01 58.07
CA SER A 120 57.78 -0.43 57.48
C SER A 120 57.63 -0.15 55.98
N ILE A 121 56.67 -0.78 55.32
CA ILE A 121 56.38 -0.61 53.89
C ILE A 121 55.06 0.14 53.77
N THR A 122 55.03 1.24 53.01
CA THR A 122 53.81 2.03 52.79
C THR A 122 53.61 2.30 51.31
N GLY A 123 52.37 2.17 50.83
CA GLY A 123 51.98 2.53 49.47
C GLY A 123 50.58 3.10 49.41
N THR A 124 50.39 4.17 48.62
CA THR A 124 49.07 4.78 48.38
C THR A 124 48.76 4.79 46.89
N SER A 125 47.58 4.29 46.51
CA SER A 125 47.10 4.26 45.12
C SER A 125 45.66 4.76 45.02
N GLN A 126 45.33 5.46 43.94
CA GLN A 126 43.96 5.93 43.70
C GLN A 126 43.04 4.77 43.30
N LEU A 127 41.82 4.76 43.85
CA LEU A 127 40.73 3.93 43.36
C LEU A 127 40.17 4.53 42.08
N LEU A 128 40.40 3.83 40.97
CA LEU A 128 39.82 4.16 39.67
C LEU A 128 38.60 3.30 39.42
N SER A 129 37.57 3.89 38.81
CA SER A 129 36.35 3.18 38.43
C SER A 129 36.65 2.05 37.45
N VAL A 130 36.10 0.87 37.70
CA VAL A 130 36.08 -0.23 36.73
C VAL A 130 35.00 0.01 35.66
N PRO A 131 35.12 -0.55 34.43
CA PRO A 131 34.15 -0.32 33.35
C PRO A 131 32.69 -0.63 33.73
N TYR A 132 32.44 -1.64 34.57
CA TYR A 132 31.11 -1.97 35.08
C TYR A 132 30.53 -0.90 36.02
N ALA A 133 31.36 -0.24 36.81
CA ALA A 133 30.95 0.87 37.68
C ALA A 133 30.64 2.14 36.87
N LEU A 134 31.35 2.38 35.76
CA LEU A 134 31.10 3.53 34.87
C LEU A 134 29.72 3.46 34.20
N HIS A 135 29.28 2.24 33.83
CA HIS A 135 27.96 2.02 33.23
C HIS A 135 26.81 2.02 34.25
N SER A 136 27.09 1.92 35.56
CA SER A 136 26.07 2.04 36.60
C SER A 136 25.56 3.47 36.76
N THR A 137 26.34 4.49 36.40
CA THR A 137 25.90 5.90 36.43
C THR A 137 24.81 6.18 35.40
N THR A 138 24.70 5.36 34.34
CA THR A 138 23.63 5.47 33.34
C THR A 138 22.29 4.89 33.83
N ALA A 139 22.26 4.19 34.97
CA ALA A 139 21.05 3.60 35.55
C ALA A 139 20.44 4.41 36.71
N ASP A 140 21.13 5.44 37.21
CA ASP A 140 20.66 6.27 38.34
C ASP A 140 19.79 7.46 37.92
N SER A 141 19.59 7.68 36.61
CA SER A 141 18.75 8.78 36.09
C SER A 141 17.25 8.47 36.02
N LEU A 142 16.77 7.43 36.72
CA LEU A 142 15.35 7.03 36.74
C LEU A 142 14.63 7.33 38.06
N THR A 143 15.15 8.27 38.87
CA THR A 143 14.43 8.82 40.03
C THR A 143 13.82 10.20 39.68
N GLY A 144 12.80 10.18 38.81
CA GLY A 144 12.02 11.37 38.46
C GLY A 144 11.00 11.06 37.36
N ALA A 145 9.82 11.68 37.41
CA ALA A 145 8.79 11.50 36.39
C ALA A 145 9.31 11.98 35.02
N VAL A 146 9.71 11.03 34.17
CA VAL A 146 10.10 11.31 32.79
C VAL A 146 8.84 11.71 32.03
N THR A 147 8.76 12.96 31.61
CA THR A 147 7.71 13.41 30.70
C THR A 147 8.22 13.17 29.28
N TYR A 148 7.78 12.07 28.66
CA TYR A 148 8.05 11.83 27.25
C TYR A 148 7.14 12.75 26.42
N SER A 149 7.74 13.55 25.55
CA SER A 149 7.00 14.23 24.49
C SER A 149 6.95 13.29 23.29
N GLU A 150 5.99 12.37 23.32
CA GLU A 150 5.67 11.55 22.15
C GLU A 150 5.10 12.46 21.05
N ALA A 151 5.60 12.33 19.81
CA ALA A 151 5.15 13.11 18.66
C ALA A 151 4.07 12.40 17.84
N ASP A 152 3.72 11.17 18.20
CA ASP A 152 2.62 10.46 17.56
C ASP A 152 1.26 10.96 18.08
N PRO A 153 0.24 10.99 17.23
CA PRO A 153 -1.10 11.31 17.68
C PRO A 153 -1.57 10.21 18.64
N VAL A 154 -2.07 10.63 19.80
CA VAL A 154 -2.77 9.76 20.75
C VAL A 154 -3.82 8.94 19.98
N PHE A 155 -3.80 7.61 20.14
CA PHE A 155 -4.68 6.71 19.38
C PHE A 155 -6.13 7.21 19.34
N ASP A 156 -6.68 7.62 20.49
CA ASP A 156 -8.04 8.13 20.67
C ASP A 156 -8.37 9.40 19.87
N THR A 157 -7.37 10.20 19.49
CA THR A 157 -7.55 11.43 18.69
C THR A 157 -7.19 11.24 17.21
N SER A 158 -6.71 10.05 16.83
CA SER A 158 -6.38 9.73 15.45
C SER A 158 -7.61 9.25 14.67
N LEU A 159 -7.54 9.30 13.33
CA LEU A 159 -8.54 8.65 12.46
C LEU A 159 -8.65 7.13 12.69
N ALA A 160 -7.63 6.52 13.31
CA ALA A 160 -7.64 5.10 13.62
C ALA A 160 -8.57 4.75 14.79
N SER A 161 -8.89 5.69 15.70
CA SER A 161 -9.81 5.41 16.82
C SER A 161 -11.24 5.14 16.37
N SER A 162 -11.64 5.66 15.21
CA SER A 162 -12.96 5.39 14.64
C SER A 162 -13.06 4.05 13.90
N ILE A 163 -11.95 3.33 13.69
CA ILE A 163 -11.96 2.02 13.04
C ILE A 163 -12.45 0.98 14.04
N THR A 164 -13.58 0.37 13.74
CA THR A 164 -14.24 -0.64 14.56
C THR A 164 -13.92 -2.06 14.09
N GLY A 165 -14.35 -3.05 14.88
CA GLY A 165 -14.33 -4.45 14.45
C GLY A 165 -15.20 -4.72 13.21
N ALA A 166 -16.22 -3.89 12.94
CA ALA A 166 -17.03 -4.02 11.73
C ALA A 166 -16.28 -3.52 10.48
N ASP A 167 -15.54 -2.43 10.61
CA ASP A 167 -14.74 -1.86 9.52
C ASP A 167 -13.66 -2.84 9.05
N THR A 168 -13.00 -3.50 10.00
CA THR A 168 -11.94 -4.48 9.73
C THR A 168 -12.47 -5.87 9.33
N ALA A 169 -13.70 -6.22 9.73
CA ALA A 169 -14.36 -7.43 9.25
C ALA A 169 -14.66 -7.35 7.74
N ASN A 170 -14.98 -6.16 7.23
CA ASN A 170 -15.23 -5.94 5.81
C ASN A 170 -13.97 -6.12 4.93
N TRP A 171 -12.75 -5.98 5.49
CA TRP A 171 -11.50 -6.15 4.74
C TRP A 171 -11.21 -7.58 4.32
N ASN A 172 -11.78 -8.56 5.02
CA ASN A 172 -11.63 -9.99 4.71
C ASN A 172 -12.86 -10.58 4.01
N SER A 173 -13.88 -9.75 3.75
CA SER A 173 -15.02 -10.12 2.93
C SER A 173 -14.71 -9.75 1.48
N PRO A 174 -14.92 -10.63 0.49
CA PRO A 174 -14.87 -10.27 -0.93
C PRO A 174 -16.10 -9.40 -1.23
N HIS A 175 -16.06 -8.13 -0.84
CA HIS A 175 -17.25 -7.28 -0.75
C HIS A 175 -17.10 -6.02 -1.60
N ILE A 176 -16.79 -6.26 -2.86
CA ILE A 176 -17.23 -5.39 -3.94
C ILE A 176 -17.82 -6.33 -4.98
N ASP A 177 -18.92 -7.00 -4.64
CA ASP A 177 -19.78 -7.57 -5.68
C ASP A 177 -20.71 -6.47 -6.21
N SER A 178 -21.43 -6.75 -7.31
CA SER A 178 -22.32 -5.77 -7.91
C SER A 178 -23.42 -5.30 -6.96
N THR A 179 -23.81 -6.13 -5.98
CA THR A 179 -24.82 -5.76 -4.98
C THR A 179 -24.31 -4.66 -4.07
N ASP A 180 -23.06 -4.74 -3.63
CA ASP A 180 -22.46 -3.77 -2.71
C ASP A 180 -22.23 -2.41 -3.39
N ILE A 181 -21.76 -2.41 -4.64
CA ILE A 181 -21.63 -1.20 -5.47
C ILE A 181 -23.01 -0.55 -5.67
N SER A 182 -24.07 -1.35 -5.90
CA SER A 182 -25.43 -0.82 -6.11
C SER A 182 -25.98 -0.12 -4.87
N GLN A 183 -25.65 -0.63 -3.68
CA GLN A 183 -26.06 -0.04 -2.39
C GLN A 183 -25.32 1.28 -2.11
N MET A 184 -24.14 1.48 -2.69
CA MET A 184 -23.40 2.75 -2.64
C MET A 184 -23.94 3.81 -3.61
N GLY A 185 -25.02 3.52 -4.34
CA GLY A 185 -25.63 4.45 -5.30
C GLY A 185 -24.91 4.53 -6.65
N TYR A 186 -23.95 3.64 -6.90
CA TYR A 186 -23.30 3.48 -8.19
C TYR A 186 -24.04 2.43 -9.02
N VAL A 187 -24.10 2.61 -10.34
CA VAL A 187 -24.67 1.58 -11.23
C VAL A 187 -23.70 0.41 -11.27
N ALA A 188 -24.05 -0.63 -10.52
CA ALA A 188 -23.31 -1.86 -10.50
C ALA A 188 -23.83 -2.80 -11.58
N GLY A 189 -23.35 -2.61 -12.78
CA GLY A 189 -23.76 -3.39 -13.94
C GLY A 189 -22.99 -2.97 -15.18
N LEU A 190 -23.00 -3.83 -16.18
CA LEU A 190 -22.51 -3.47 -17.50
C LEU A 190 -23.37 -2.32 -18.04
N LYS A 191 -22.73 -1.37 -18.73
CA LYS A 191 -23.46 -0.26 -19.35
C LYS A 191 -24.35 -0.84 -20.45
N THR A 192 -25.66 -0.72 -20.27
CA THR A 192 -26.64 -1.06 -21.30
C THR A 192 -27.13 0.18 -22.02
N TYR A 193 -27.64 -0.05 -23.23
CA TYR A 193 -28.20 0.93 -24.14
C TYR A 193 -29.61 0.52 -24.56
N GLU A 194 -30.44 1.50 -24.86
CA GLU A 194 -31.78 1.31 -25.41
C GLU A 194 -31.93 2.07 -26.73
N VAL A 195 -32.88 1.65 -27.56
CA VAL A 195 -33.21 2.35 -28.80
C VAL A 195 -33.61 3.79 -28.49
N GLY A 196 -32.93 4.74 -29.13
CA GLY A 196 -33.09 6.18 -28.92
C GLY A 196 -32.01 6.82 -28.07
N ASP A 197 -31.17 6.05 -27.39
CA ASP A 197 -30.01 6.60 -26.69
C ASP A 197 -29.08 7.29 -27.69
N PHE A 198 -28.55 8.46 -27.30
CA PHE A 198 -27.42 9.07 -27.98
C PHE A 198 -26.14 8.50 -27.36
N ALA A 199 -25.41 7.72 -28.15
CA ALA A 199 -24.20 7.03 -27.72
C ALA A 199 -23.25 6.91 -28.91
N GLN A 200 -21.95 6.85 -28.63
CA GLN A 200 -20.98 6.38 -29.62
C GLN A 200 -21.00 7.20 -30.94
N GLY A 201 -21.30 8.50 -30.83
CA GLY A 201 -21.36 9.44 -31.96
C GLY A 201 -22.68 9.48 -32.72
N GLY A 202 -23.68 8.67 -32.37
CA GLY A 202 -24.95 8.59 -33.08
C GLY A 202 -26.16 8.22 -32.21
N ILE A 203 -27.27 7.88 -32.87
CA ILE A 203 -28.50 7.41 -32.22
C ILE A 203 -28.60 5.90 -32.33
N VAL A 204 -28.72 5.23 -31.20
CA VAL A 204 -28.95 3.78 -31.11
C VAL A 204 -30.29 3.45 -31.75
N PHE A 205 -30.30 2.62 -32.80
CA PHE A 205 -31.53 2.16 -33.45
C PHE A 205 -31.73 0.64 -33.36
N TRP A 206 -30.70 -0.09 -32.92
CA TRP A 206 -30.74 -1.52 -32.65
C TRP A 206 -29.73 -1.86 -31.55
N VAL A 207 -30.07 -2.81 -30.68
CA VAL A 207 -29.24 -3.30 -29.58
C VAL A 207 -29.35 -4.83 -29.55
N ASP A 208 -28.25 -5.51 -29.23
CA ASP A 208 -28.22 -6.95 -29.08
C ASP A 208 -28.95 -7.46 -27.81
N GLU A 209 -29.02 -8.78 -27.65
CA GLU A 209 -29.69 -9.41 -26.51
C GLU A 209 -29.05 -9.07 -25.15
N THR A 210 -27.78 -8.65 -25.14
CA THR A 210 -27.05 -8.31 -23.93
C THR A 210 -27.29 -6.86 -23.48
N GLY A 211 -27.80 -6.02 -24.39
CA GLY A 211 -27.99 -4.59 -24.15
C GLY A 211 -26.71 -3.76 -24.27
N GLN A 212 -25.54 -4.38 -24.50
CA GLN A 212 -24.25 -3.69 -24.42
C GLN A 212 -23.70 -3.24 -25.77
N HIS A 213 -24.05 -3.98 -26.82
CA HIS A 213 -23.58 -3.73 -28.18
C HIS A 213 -24.75 -3.47 -29.10
N GLY A 214 -24.50 -2.75 -30.18
CA GLY A 214 -25.56 -2.41 -31.11
C GLY A 214 -25.10 -1.60 -32.29
N LEU A 215 -26.09 -0.97 -32.93
CA LEU A 215 -25.87 -0.10 -34.07
C LEU A 215 -26.40 1.30 -33.78
N VAL A 216 -25.59 2.30 -34.15
CA VAL A 216 -26.00 3.70 -34.15
C VAL A 216 -26.07 4.25 -35.57
N CYS A 217 -27.00 5.16 -35.81
CA CYS A 217 -27.03 5.94 -37.04
C CYS A 217 -26.61 7.40 -36.78
N THR A 218 -26.16 8.10 -37.82
CA THR A 218 -25.83 9.53 -37.72
C THR A 218 -27.04 10.37 -37.29
N ILE A 219 -26.81 11.48 -36.60
CA ILE A 219 -27.86 12.40 -36.14
C ILE A 219 -28.47 13.23 -37.27
N GLU A 220 -27.86 13.24 -38.44
CA GLU A 220 -28.36 13.91 -39.65
C GLU A 220 -27.95 13.12 -40.90
N ASP A 221 -28.56 13.44 -42.05
CA ASP A 221 -28.15 12.85 -43.33
C ASP A 221 -26.70 13.28 -43.62
N VAL A 222 -25.88 12.34 -44.09
CA VAL A 222 -24.42 12.53 -44.25
C VAL A 222 -24.10 13.67 -45.22
N THR A 223 -24.94 13.83 -46.24
CA THR A 223 -24.76 14.81 -47.31
C THR A 223 -25.89 15.84 -47.27
N SER A 224 -25.57 17.11 -47.53
CA SER A 224 -26.56 18.20 -47.61
C SER A 224 -27.43 18.15 -48.87
N SER A 225 -27.05 17.33 -49.84
CA SER A 225 -27.83 17.00 -51.05
C SER A 225 -27.84 15.49 -51.28
N THR A 226 -28.77 15.02 -52.10
CA THR A 226 -28.82 13.60 -52.48
C THR A 226 -27.63 13.17 -53.33
N ILE A 227 -27.28 11.89 -53.27
CA ILE A 227 -26.06 11.33 -53.86
C ILE A 227 -26.35 10.02 -54.63
N ARG A 228 -25.51 9.74 -55.63
CA ARG A 228 -25.52 8.50 -56.42
C ARG A 228 -24.93 7.32 -55.63
N TRP A 229 -25.24 6.09 -56.03
CA TRP A 229 -24.73 4.89 -55.35
C TRP A 229 -23.33 4.45 -55.80
N TYR A 230 -22.97 4.79 -57.04
CA TYR A 230 -21.75 4.32 -57.74
C TYR A 230 -20.74 5.43 -58.06
N ALA A 231 -19.50 5.04 -58.40
CA ALA A 231 -18.40 5.94 -58.71
C ALA A 231 -18.31 6.34 -60.21
N GLY A 232 -19.40 6.25 -60.97
CA GLY A 232 -19.47 6.69 -62.37
C GLY A 232 -19.34 5.58 -63.41
N SER A 233 -18.79 4.42 -63.05
CA SER A 233 -18.72 3.25 -63.92
C SER A 233 -19.66 2.14 -63.45
N TYR A 234 -20.45 1.59 -64.38
CA TYR A 234 -21.29 0.44 -64.08
C TYR A 234 -20.47 -0.85 -63.91
N GLY A 235 -20.89 -1.70 -63.00
CA GLY A 235 -20.25 -2.98 -62.73
C GLY A 235 -20.79 -3.65 -61.49
N ILE A 236 -20.36 -4.89 -61.27
CA ILE A 236 -20.80 -5.73 -60.15
C ILE A 236 -19.79 -5.58 -59.01
N THR A 237 -20.25 -5.11 -57.85
CA THR A 237 -19.45 -4.97 -56.62
C THR A 237 -19.51 -6.21 -55.73
N ARG A 238 -20.53 -7.07 -55.91
CA ARG A 238 -20.83 -8.23 -55.05
C ARG A 238 -21.28 -7.88 -53.63
N ALA A 239 -21.58 -6.62 -53.36
CA ALA A 239 -22.12 -6.15 -52.09
C ALA A 239 -23.60 -6.56 -51.95
N VAL A 240 -23.86 -7.83 -51.66
CA VAL A 240 -25.22 -8.40 -51.63
C VAL A 240 -25.68 -8.84 -50.24
N GLY A 241 -24.81 -8.78 -49.22
CA GLY A 241 -25.12 -9.21 -47.86
C GLY A 241 -26.23 -8.35 -47.24
N ASP A 242 -27.22 -8.97 -46.60
CA ASP A 242 -28.36 -8.28 -46.00
C ASP A 242 -28.56 -8.81 -44.58
N GLY A 243 -28.71 -7.92 -43.61
CA GLY A 243 -28.72 -8.23 -42.19
C GLY A 243 -27.99 -7.19 -41.33
N VAL A 244 -28.17 -7.30 -40.02
CA VAL A 244 -27.43 -6.52 -39.01
C VAL A 244 -25.92 -6.76 -39.20
N TYR A 245 -25.11 -5.69 -39.16
CA TYR A 245 -23.66 -5.68 -39.37
C TYR A 245 -23.20 -5.94 -40.81
N GLY A 246 -24.09 -6.29 -41.74
CA GLY A 246 -23.71 -6.58 -43.12
C GLY A 246 -23.27 -5.35 -43.94
N GLY A 247 -23.52 -4.15 -43.43
CA GLY A 247 -23.30 -2.91 -44.16
C GLY A 247 -21.83 -2.54 -44.29
N GLU A 248 -21.01 -2.87 -43.30
CA GLU A 248 -19.57 -2.60 -43.30
C GLU A 248 -18.86 -3.36 -44.42
N ASP A 249 -19.04 -4.69 -44.45
CA ASP A 249 -18.49 -5.56 -45.49
C ASP A 249 -18.95 -5.13 -46.89
N ASN A 250 -20.24 -4.82 -47.04
CA ASN A 250 -20.77 -4.34 -48.32
C ASN A 250 -20.13 -3.00 -48.73
N THR A 251 -19.98 -2.05 -47.80
CA THR A 251 -19.36 -0.74 -48.07
C THR A 251 -17.93 -0.92 -48.57
N ASN A 252 -17.16 -1.78 -47.91
CA ASN A 252 -15.81 -2.14 -48.32
C ASN A 252 -15.77 -2.81 -49.71
N LEU A 253 -16.71 -3.72 -50.01
CA LEU A 253 -16.82 -4.35 -51.33
C LEU A 253 -17.16 -3.35 -52.43
N ILE A 254 -18.07 -2.40 -52.16
CA ILE A 254 -18.42 -1.34 -53.11
C ILE A 254 -17.19 -0.51 -53.45
N ILE A 255 -16.50 0.03 -52.44
CA ILE A 255 -15.35 0.91 -52.64
C ILE A 255 -14.25 0.17 -53.41
N ASN A 256 -13.88 -1.03 -52.98
CA ASN A 256 -12.84 -1.82 -53.63
C ASN A 256 -13.18 -2.20 -55.08
N ALA A 257 -14.45 -2.52 -55.36
CA ALA A 257 -14.87 -2.83 -56.72
C ALA A 257 -14.87 -1.60 -57.63
N GLN A 258 -15.34 -0.45 -57.15
CA GLN A 258 -15.38 0.79 -57.92
C GLN A 258 -13.98 1.28 -58.32
N MET A 259 -13.00 1.13 -57.43
CA MET A 259 -11.59 1.41 -57.72
C MET A 259 -11.07 0.65 -58.94
N VAL A 260 -11.56 -0.58 -59.17
CA VAL A 260 -11.16 -1.42 -60.31
C VAL A 260 -12.02 -1.16 -61.55
N LEU A 261 -13.32 -0.88 -61.37
CA LEU A 261 -14.26 -0.64 -62.46
C LEU A 261 -14.03 0.71 -63.16
N GLY A 262 -13.52 1.70 -62.43
CA GLY A 262 -13.25 3.05 -62.92
C GLY A 262 -13.99 4.09 -62.07
N ASP A 263 -13.29 4.61 -61.07
CA ASP A 263 -13.75 5.71 -60.22
C ASP A 263 -13.52 7.05 -60.94
N ASP A 264 -14.58 7.82 -61.12
CA ASP A 264 -14.53 9.14 -61.75
C ASP A 264 -14.09 10.28 -60.80
N GLY A 265 -13.78 9.95 -59.54
CA GLY A 265 -13.28 10.85 -58.51
C GLY A 265 -14.36 11.69 -57.81
N ASN A 266 -15.65 11.48 -58.11
CA ASN A 266 -16.74 12.14 -57.40
C ASN A 266 -17.35 11.23 -56.33
N ASP A 267 -17.81 11.84 -55.25
CA ASP A 267 -18.46 11.16 -54.14
C ASP A 267 -19.64 10.27 -54.57
N TYR A 268 -19.81 9.17 -53.84
CA TYR A 268 -20.92 8.24 -53.94
C TYR A 268 -21.30 7.71 -52.56
N ALA A 269 -22.47 7.10 -52.44
CA ALA A 269 -23.09 6.76 -51.15
C ALA A 269 -22.15 6.01 -50.19
N ALA A 270 -21.37 5.03 -50.68
CA ALA A 270 -20.44 4.29 -49.84
C ALA A 270 -19.18 5.09 -49.48
N SER A 271 -18.65 5.92 -50.37
CA SER A 271 -17.46 6.74 -50.07
C SER A 271 -17.75 7.78 -49.00
N VAL A 272 -18.88 8.48 -49.09
CA VAL A 272 -19.24 9.52 -48.11
C VAL A 272 -19.49 8.94 -46.72
N CYS A 273 -19.95 7.69 -46.61
CA CYS A 273 -20.04 6.99 -45.33
C CYS A 273 -18.65 6.62 -44.81
N SER A 274 -17.81 6.00 -45.64
CA SER A 274 -16.49 5.50 -45.23
C SER A 274 -15.50 6.62 -44.87
N ASP A 275 -15.65 7.80 -45.46
CA ASP A 275 -14.79 8.96 -45.20
C ASP A 275 -15.32 9.84 -44.05
N LEU A 276 -16.51 9.53 -43.52
CA LEU A 276 -17.16 10.32 -42.49
C LEU A 276 -16.42 10.19 -41.16
N VAL A 277 -16.12 11.33 -40.54
CA VAL A 277 -15.65 11.42 -39.16
C VAL A 277 -16.61 12.28 -38.35
N VAL A 278 -17.17 11.72 -37.29
CA VAL A 278 -18.05 12.43 -36.35
C VAL A 278 -17.32 12.59 -35.02
N THR A 279 -17.14 13.82 -34.57
CA THR A 279 -16.53 14.12 -33.26
C THR A 279 -17.61 14.34 -32.20
N HIS A 280 -17.60 13.54 -31.14
CA HIS A 280 -18.45 13.77 -29.97
C HIS A 280 -17.69 13.50 -28.68
N GLY A 281 -17.82 14.39 -27.69
CA GLY A 281 -17.16 14.23 -26.38
C GLY A 281 -15.64 14.19 -26.45
N GLY A 282 -15.03 14.76 -27.50
CA GLY A 282 -13.59 14.71 -27.73
C GLY A 282 -13.08 13.39 -28.34
N VAL A 283 -13.97 12.51 -28.80
CA VAL A 283 -13.65 11.26 -29.51
C VAL A 283 -14.10 11.39 -30.96
N ASP A 284 -13.24 10.98 -31.88
CA ASP A 284 -13.52 10.93 -33.32
C ASP A 284 -13.95 9.50 -33.70
N TYR A 285 -15.14 9.37 -34.29
CA TYR A 285 -15.71 8.13 -34.79
C TYR A 285 -15.64 8.13 -36.32
N GLY A 286 -14.84 7.22 -36.90
CA GLY A 286 -14.49 7.20 -38.33
C GLY A 286 -14.77 5.86 -39.04
N ASP A 287 -15.46 4.95 -38.37
CA ASP A 287 -15.83 3.59 -38.80
C ASP A 287 -17.29 3.54 -39.27
N TRP A 288 -17.74 4.60 -39.94
CA TRP A 288 -19.10 4.69 -40.48
C TRP A 288 -19.22 3.99 -41.83
N TYR A 289 -20.37 3.35 -42.07
CA TYR A 289 -20.63 2.60 -43.29
C TYR A 289 -22.04 2.84 -43.84
N LEU A 290 -22.23 2.47 -45.12
CA LEU A 290 -23.53 2.54 -45.79
C LEU A 290 -24.38 1.33 -45.33
N PRO A 291 -25.53 1.56 -44.67
CA PRO A 291 -26.31 0.47 -44.09
C PRO A 291 -26.88 -0.50 -45.13
N THR A 292 -27.12 -1.74 -44.72
CA THR A 292 -27.93 -2.70 -45.49
C THR A 292 -29.39 -2.27 -45.56
N VAL A 293 -30.17 -2.96 -46.40
CA VAL A 293 -31.63 -2.81 -46.43
C VAL A 293 -32.22 -3.11 -45.06
N GLU A 294 -31.79 -4.19 -44.41
CA GLU A 294 -32.28 -4.56 -43.09
C GLU A 294 -31.99 -3.49 -42.02
N GLU A 295 -30.78 -2.94 -41.98
CA GLU A 295 -30.42 -1.86 -41.03
C GLU A 295 -31.25 -0.59 -41.28
N LEU A 296 -31.49 -0.21 -42.54
CA LEU A 296 -32.36 0.92 -42.88
C LEU A 296 -33.83 0.66 -42.52
N LEU A 297 -34.31 -0.58 -42.66
CA LEU A 297 -35.64 -0.96 -42.22
C LEU A 297 -35.78 -0.80 -40.71
N MET A 298 -34.75 -1.16 -39.93
CA MET A 298 -34.74 -0.95 -38.47
C MET A 298 -34.74 0.54 -38.10
N ILE A 299 -33.92 1.36 -38.77
CA ILE A 299 -33.94 2.83 -38.61
C ILE A 299 -35.35 3.37 -38.89
N GLY A 300 -35.98 2.92 -39.97
CA GLY A 300 -37.31 3.37 -40.35
C GLY A 300 -38.44 2.86 -39.44
N GLN A 301 -38.32 1.65 -38.87
CA GLN A 301 -39.23 1.14 -37.83
C GLN A 301 -39.15 2.00 -36.56
N ASN A 302 -37.93 2.42 -36.19
CA ASN A 302 -37.67 3.28 -35.03
C ASN A 302 -37.67 4.78 -35.37
N ARG A 303 -38.22 5.18 -36.52
CA ARG A 303 -38.13 6.54 -37.08
C ARG A 303 -38.49 7.64 -36.09
N VAL A 304 -39.58 7.46 -35.33
CA VAL A 304 -40.06 8.50 -34.39
C VAL A 304 -39.00 8.76 -33.33
N ILE A 305 -38.52 7.70 -32.69
CA ILE A 305 -37.49 7.77 -31.64
C ILE A 305 -36.19 8.30 -32.22
N VAL A 306 -35.75 7.81 -33.38
CA VAL A 306 -34.52 8.27 -34.05
C VAL A 306 -34.59 9.76 -34.36
N ASN A 307 -35.72 10.25 -34.86
CA ASN A 307 -35.90 11.67 -35.18
C ASN A 307 -35.88 12.55 -33.94
N ASP A 308 -36.63 12.17 -32.91
CA ASP A 308 -36.73 12.94 -31.67
C ASP A 308 -35.36 13.03 -31.00
N SER A 309 -34.64 11.91 -30.90
CA SER A 309 -33.29 11.88 -30.33
C SER A 309 -32.26 12.61 -31.21
N SER A 310 -32.35 12.49 -32.54
CA SER A 310 -31.48 13.26 -33.45
C SER A 310 -31.63 14.76 -33.24
N ILE A 311 -32.87 15.27 -33.19
CA ILE A 311 -33.16 16.69 -32.95
C ILE A 311 -32.68 17.13 -31.56
N ALA A 312 -32.93 16.31 -30.53
CA ALA A 312 -32.49 16.60 -29.16
C ALA A 312 -30.96 16.74 -29.03
N ASN A 313 -30.21 16.07 -29.92
CA ASN A 313 -28.75 16.11 -29.97
C ASN A 313 -28.19 17.03 -31.07
N GLY A 314 -29.01 17.97 -31.58
CA GLY A 314 -28.58 19.03 -32.50
C GLY A 314 -28.51 18.63 -33.97
N GLY A 315 -28.97 17.43 -34.33
CA GLY A 315 -29.07 16.95 -35.71
C GLY A 315 -30.43 17.23 -36.34
N THR A 316 -30.78 16.43 -37.35
CA THR A 316 -32.01 16.59 -38.13
C THR A 316 -32.78 15.28 -38.29
N ALA A 317 -34.11 15.39 -38.28
CA ALA A 317 -35.00 14.26 -38.53
C ALA A 317 -34.80 13.71 -39.96
N LEU A 318 -35.05 12.41 -40.11
CA LEU A 318 -35.15 11.72 -41.39
C LEU A 318 -36.21 12.40 -42.27
N VAL A 319 -35.79 12.84 -43.45
CA VAL A 319 -36.68 13.35 -44.49
C VAL A 319 -37.47 12.21 -45.14
N THR A 320 -38.68 12.52 -45.63
CA THR A 320 -39.51 11.55 -46.35
C THR A 320 -38.96 11.35 -47.76
N SER A 321 -38.11 10.35 -47.93
CA SER A 321 -37.31 10.16 -49.14
C SER A 321 -36.76 8.74 -49.23
N PRO A 322 -36.38 8.25 -50.42
CA PRO A 322 -35.49 7.10 -50.55
C PRO A 322 -34.11 7.32 -49.93
N TYR A 323 -33.61 6.29 -49.26
CA TYR A 323 -32.26 6.19 -48.69
C TYR A 323 -31.51 5.04 -49.32
N TRP A 324 -30.27 5.28 -49.75
CA TRP A 324 -29.45 4.22 -50.32
C TRP A 324 -29.07 3.19 -49.27
N SER A 325 -29.26 1.91 -49.61
CA SER A 325 -28.65 0.79 -48.91
C SER A 325 -27.36 0.37 -49.60
N SER A 326 -26.51 -0.41 -48.94
CA SER A 326 -25.32 -1.01 -49.52
C SER A 326 -25.60 -2.26 -50.36
N ASN A 327 -26.86 -2.70 -50.49
CA ASN A 327 -27.22 -3.89 -51.25
C ASN A 327 -27.31 -3.63 -52.76
N GLU A 328 -26.33 -4.18 -53.48
CA GLU A 328 -26.35 -4.30 -54.93
C GLU A 328 -27.42 -5.30 -55.41
N VAL A 329 -28.04 -5.00 -56.55
CA VAL A 329 -28.92 -5.96 -57.25
C VAL A 329 -28.21 -6.55 -58.46
N ASN A 330 -27.62 -5.70 -59.30
CA ASN A 330 -26.90 -6.09 -60.50
C ASN A 330 -25.92 -4.97 -60.90
N ALA A 331 -25.29 -5.08 -62.09
CA ALA A 331 -24.32 -4.09 -62.56
C ALA A 331 -24.85 -2.64 -62.61
N ASN A 332 -26.15 -2.48 -62.87
CA ASN A 332 -26.81 -1.18 -63.07
C ASN A 332 -27.61 -0.72 -61.86
N ASP A 333 -28.15 -1.64 -61.05
CA ASP A 333 -29.15 -1.33 -60.02
C ASP A 333 -28.67 -1.67 -58.61
N ALA A 334 -29.12 -0.87 -57.65
CA ALA A 334 -28.95 -1.08 -56.21
C ALA A 334 -30.29 -0.90 -55.48
N LYS A 335 -30.38 -1.43 -54.25
CA LYS A 335 -31.58 -1.30 -53.42
C LYS A 335 -31.57 -0.01 -52.61
N TYR A 336 -32.76 0.51 -52.35
CA TYR A 336 -33.00 1.62 -51.46
C TYR A 336 -34.20 1.32 -50.55
N VAL A 337 -34.29 2.05 -49.44
CA VAL A 337 -35.44 2.03 -48.54
C VAL A 337 -36.12 3.39 -48.58
N LEU A 338 -37.41 3.42 -48.92
CA LEU A 338 -38.24 4.62 -48.79
C LEU A 338 -38.72 4.70 -47.33
N ILE A 339 -38.29 5.73 -46.62
CA ILE A 339 -38.68 5.96 -45.23
C ILE A 339 -39.72 7.09 -45.20
N THR A 340 -40.91 6.78 -44.69
CA THR A 340 -42.02 7.75 -44.58
C THR A 340 -42.62 7.73 -43.17
N PRO A 341 -43.41 8.75 -42.78
CA PRO A 341 -44.21 8.69 -41.56
C PRO A 341 -45.21 7.53 -41.52
N GLY A 342 -45.61 6.99 -42.67
CA GLY A 342 -46.56 5.89 -42.79
C GLY A 342 -45.93 4.49 -42.81
N GLY A 343 -44.60 4.39 -42.68
CA GLY A 343 -43.84 3.14 -42.73
C GLY A 343 -42.73 3.14 -43.76
N THR A 344 -42.09 1.98 -43.91
CA THR A 344 -40.97 1.74 -44.83
C THR A 344 -41.36 0.83 -45.98
N SER A 345 -40.72 1.02 -47.14
CA SER A 345 -40.79 0.08 -48.26
C SER A 345 -39.45 -0.05 -48.95
N THR A 346 -39.21 -1.21 -49.54
CA THR A 346 -37.95 -1.52 -50.25
C THR A 346 -38.20 -1.61 -51.75
N SER A 347 -37.24 -1.12 -52.53
CA SER A 347 -37.25 -1.24 -53.99
C SER A 347 -35.82 -1.13 -54.51
N ASN A 348 -35.64 -1.23 -55.82
CA ASN A 348 -34.37 -1.00 -56.49
C ASN A 348 -34.52 0.06 -57.59
N THR A 349 -33.40 0.65 -57.96
CA THR A 349 -33.33 1.56 -59.09
C THR A 349 -31.89 1.65 -59.60
N ASN A 350 -31.71 2.35 -60.71
CA ASN A 350 -30.40 2.57 -61.29
C ASN A 350 -29.48 3.31 -60.31
N LYS A 351 -28.21 2.87 -60.22
CA LYS A 351 -27.17 3.42 -59.34
C LYS A 351 -26.88 4.91 -59.56
N THR A 352 -27.32 5.49 -60.68
CA THR A 352 -27.25 6.94 -60.95
C THR A 352 -28.26 7.78 -60.16
N ALA A 353 -29.31 7.17 -59.61
CA ALA A 353 -30.37 7.92 -58.93
C ALA A 353 -29.82 8.65 -57.70
N PRO A 354 -30.21 9.91 -57.47
CA PRO A 354 -29.70 10.68 -56.34
C PRO A 354 -30.63 10.51 -55.12
N PHE A 355 -30.17 9.80 -54.08
CA PHE A 355 -30.91 9.55 -52.83
C PHE A 355 -30.15 9.97 -51.58
N ASN A 356 -30.83 10.00 -50.42
CA ASN A 356 -30.20 10.36 -49.15
C ASN A 356 -29.39 9.20 -48.58
N VAL A 357 -28.51 9.53 -47.65
CA VAL A 357 -27.66 8.55 -46.94
C VAL A 357 -27.67 8.90 -45.46
N ARG A 358 -27.94 7.88 -44.64
CA ARG A 358 -27.84 7.93 -43.18
C ARG A 358 -26.86 6.84 -42.78
N ALA A 359 -25.65 7.22 -42.37
CA ALA A 359 -24.60 6.23 -42.10
C ALA A 359 -24.86 5.50 -40.78
N VAL A 360 -24.30 4.30 -40.67
CA VAL A 360 -24.39 3.43 -39.50
C VAL A 360 -22.99 3.02 -39.05
N ARG A 361 -22.82 2.74 -37.75
CA ARG A 361 -21.64 2.06 -37.19
C ARG A 361 -22.02 1.14 -36.04
N GLU A 362 -21.14 0.19 -35.74
CA GLU A 362 -21.25 -0.70 -34.56
C GLU A 362 -20.64 -0.06 -33.29
N PHE A 363 -21.06 -0.54 -32.13
CA PHE A 363 -20.42 -0.20 -30.85
C PHE A 363 -20.47 -1.35 -29.83
#